data_AF-A0A1A9HPS3-F1
#
_entry.id   AF-A0A1A9HPS3-F1
#
_cell.length_a   1.000
_cell.length_b   1.000
_cell.length_c   1.000
_cell.angle_alpha   90.00
_cell.angle_beta   90.00
_cell.angle_gamma   90.00
#
_symmetry.space_group_name_H-M   'P 1'
#
loop_
_entity.id
_entity.type
_entity.pdbx_description
1 polymer ?
#
loop_
_entity_poly.entity_id
_entity_poly.type
_entity_poly.pdbx_seq_one_letter_code
_entity_poly.pdbx_strand_id
1 'polypeptide(L)'
;MWNGEICGELAKLLSYFEVALRNNIHRELSLNTTGGVSPSSHWWDALSSQLKSGTMDKVTEVRQKALPASPSADEIVSRLSFGFWPNVLTWVARHRTTLMSRILPAHPLSQPGAPLNWTNAIARRNALTEFFEIKDLRNRIAHHEPLWKFAAAMDTSTSPATILAPASVDEASSLSRFARLLQHYDLAVNALSPDLFAHIHRSSWRVRVDYLLSKRGLSRYKNGAHVTEPSAISTLALRQQFAAVIRRNRPVRLLDQAGEGLFIPV
;
A
#
# COMPACT_ATOMS: atom_id res chain seq x y z
N MET A 1 -6.25 -7.23 19.31
CA MET A 1 -7.35 -6.44 18.72
C MET A 1 -6.85 -5.24 17.92
N TRP A 2 -6.10 -4.29 18.52
CA TRP A 2 -5.52 -3.15 17.77
C TRP A 2 -4.76 -3.54 16.49
N ASN A 3 -3.92 -4.59 16.55
CA ASN A 3 -3.19 -5.06 15.36
C ASN A 3 -4.12 -5.48 14.21
N GLY A 4 -5.24 -6.14 14.51
CA GLY A 4 -6.19 -6.55 13.49
C GLY A 4 -6.85 -5.34 12.81
N GLU A 5 -7.13 -4.30 13.59
CA GLU A 5 -7.72 -3.05 13.12
C GLU A 5 -6.77 -2.28 12.19
N ILE A 6 -5.52 -2.09 12.61
CA ILE A 6 -4.52 -1.42 11.77
C ILE A 6 -4.18 -2.26 10.53
N CYS A 7 -4.08 -3.59 10.65
CA CYS A 7 -3.91 -4.47 9.49
C CYS A 7 -5.07 -4.33 8.49
N GLY A 8 -6.31 -4.28 8.97
CA GLY A 8 -7.50 -4.14 8.14
C GLY A 8 -7.53 -2.81 7.38
N GLU A 9 -7.19 -1.70 8.04
CA GLU A 9 -7.14 -0.40 7.36
C GLU A 9 -5.96 -0.29 6.38
N LEU A 10 -4.77 -0.78 6.75
CA LEU A 10 -3.61 -0.82 5.84
C LEU A 10 -3.84 -1.73 4.64
N ALA A 11 -4.56 -2.84 4.80
CA ALA A 11 -4.89 -3.74 3.68
C ALA A 11 -5.74 -3.04 2.61
N LYS A 12 -6.63 -2.12 3.00
CA LYS A 12 -7.41 -1.31 2.05
C LYS A 12 -6.47 -0.42 1.24
N LEU A 13 -5.58 0.31 1.92
CA LEU A 13 -4.57 1.17 1.28
C LEU A 13 -3.72 0.36 0.28
N LEU A 14 -3.16 -0.76 0.72
CA LEU A 14 -2.33 -1.63 -0.11
C LEU A 14 -3.07 -2.16 -1.34
N SER A 15 -4.37 -2.47 -1.23
CA SER A 15 -5.19 -2.92 -2.37
C SER A 15 -5.27 -1.88 -3.48
N TYR A 16 -5.51 -0.60 -3.15
CA TYR A 16 -5.55 0.47 -4.15
C TYR A 16 -4.18 0.70 -4.80
N PHE A 17 -3.14 0.69 -3.99
CA PHE A 17 -1.78 0.81 -4.48
C PHE A 17 -1.39 -0.33 -5.43
N GLU A 18 -1.71 -1.58 -5.07
CA GLU A 18 -1.46 -2.75 -5.91
C GLU A 18 -2.14 -2.64 -7.28
N VAL A 19 -3.42 -2.25 -7.30
CA VAL A 19 -4.17 -2.06 -8.54
C VAL A 19 -3.58 -0.94 -9.40
N ALA A 20 -3.23 0.19 -8.80
CA ALA A 20 -2.62 1.30 -9.52
C ALA A 20 -1.24 0.91 -10.09
N LEU A 21 -0.40 0.26 -9.29
CA LEU A 21 0.93 -0.19 -9.70
C LEU A 21 0.85 -1.18 -10.87
N ARG A 22 0.03 -2.23 -10.75
CA ARG A 22 -0.08 -3.25 -11.81
C ARG A 22 -0.65 -2.68 -13.10
N ASN A 23 -1.65 -1.79 -13.01
CA ASN A 23 -2.29 -1.20 -14.17
C ASN A 23 -1.32 -0.28 -14.92
N ASN A 24 -0.53 0.55 -14.21
CA ASN A 24 0.46 1.40 -14.84
C ASN A 24 1.59 0.59 -15.50
N ILE A 25 2.10 -0.45 -14.82
CA ILE A 25 3.11 -1.35 -15.40
C ILE A 25 2.55 -2.05 -16.64
N HIS A 26 1.35 -2.63 -16.54
CA HIS A 26 0.72 -3.37 -17.63
C HIS A 26 0.50 -2.47 -18.85
N ARG A 27 -0.11 -1.30 -18.65
CA ARG A 27 -0.38 -0.32 -19.71
C ARG A 27 0.89 0.05 -20.46
N GLU A 28 1.94 0.46 -19.75
CA GLU A 28 3.15 0.97 -20.39
C GLU A 28 3.97 -0.14 -21.07
N LEU A 29 3.98 -1.36 -20.53
CA LEU A 29 4.59 -2.51 -21.21
C LEU A 29 3.77 -2.93 -22.44
N SER A 30 2.44 -2.88 -22.37
CA SER A 30 1.58 -3.20 -23.51
C SER A 30 1.71 -2.19 -24.63
N LEU A 31 1.67 -0.89 -24.34
CA LEU A 31 1.92 0.15 -25.33
C LEU A 31 3.33 0.00 -25.92
N ASN A 32 4.34 -0.27 -25.09
CA ASN A 32 5.70 -0.38 -25.58
C ASN A 32 5.91 -1.60 -26.49
N THR A 33 5.31 -2.75 -26.18
CA THR A 33 5.44 -3.97 -27.00
C THR A 33 4.59 -3.97 -28.26
N THR A 34 3.51 -3.20 -28.27
CA THR A 34 2.60 -3.09 -29.44
C THR A 34 2.88 -1.87 -30.31
N GLY A 35 3.92 -1.08 -30.01
CA GLY A 35 4.20 0.16 -30.74
C GLY A 35 3.16 1.25 -30.53
N GLY A 36 2.45 1.22 -29.39
CA GLY A 36 1.42 2.19 -29.02
C GLY A 36 0.00 1.81 -29.45
N VAL A 37 -0.18 0.66 -30.09
CA VAL A 37 -1.48 0.24 -30.65
C VAL A 37 -2.47 -0.20 -29.58
N SER A 38 -2.02 -0.95 -28.56
CA SER A 38 -2.92 -1.46 -27.50
C SER A 38 -2.35 -1.21 -26.10
N PRO A 39 -3.16 -0.65 -25.18
CA PRO A 39 -2.79 -0.52 -23.76
C PRO A 39 -3.00 -1.82 -22.97
N SER A 40 -3.51 -2.89 -23.61
CA SER A 40 -3.69 -4.21 -23.00
C SER A 40 -3.24 -5.27 -24.01
N SER A 41 -2.20 -6.00 -23.66
CA SER A 41 -1.58 -7.04 -24.50
C SER A 41 -0.83 -8.04 -23.65
N HIS A 42 -0.62 -9.24 -24.18
CA HIS A 42 0.26 -10.25 -23.56
C HIS A 42 1.74 -9.87 -23.71
N TRP A 43 2.14 -8.72 -23.17
CA TRP A 43 3.48 -8.15 -23.31
C TRP A 43 4.59 -9.12 -22.87
N TRP A 44 4.28 -10.04 -21.94
CA TRP A 44 5.21 -11.06 -21.47
C TRP A 44 5.56 -12.09 -22.55
N ASP A 45 4.69 -12.35 -23.53
CA ASP A 45 5.01 -13.27 -24.64
C ASP A 45 6.02 -12.61 -25.58
N ALA A 46 5.80 -11.33 -25.92
CA ALA A 46 6.71 -10.53 -26.72
C ALA A 46 8.08 -10.29 -26.04
N LEU A 47 8.11 -10.37 -24.70
CA LEU A 47 9.31 -10.16 -23.88
C LEU A 47 9.86 -11.44 -23.25
N SER A 48 9.36 -12.61 -23.66
CA SER A 48 9.64 -13.90 -23.03
C SER A 48 11.13 -14.23 -22.92
N SER A 49 11.93 -13.88 -23.93
CA SER A 49 13.38 -14.09 -23.93
C SER A 49 14.18 -13.12 -23.06
N GLN A 50 13.57 -12.02 -22.61
CA GLN A 50 14.22 -10.97 -21.83
C GLN A 50 13.81 -10.97 -20.36
N LEU A 51 12.64 -11.54 -20.05
CA LEU A 51 12.14 -11.67 -18.69
C LEU A 51 12.86 -12.82 -17.97
N LYS A 52 12.91 -12.73 -16.64
CA LYS A 52 13.42 -13.84 -15.82
C LYS A 52 12.47 -15.03 -15.90
N SER A 53 13.00 -16.25 -15.85
CA SER A 53 12.21 -17.49 -15.83
C SER A 53 11.10 -17.45 -14.77
N GLY A 54 11.43 -17.09 -13.53
CA GLY A 54 10.44 -16.99 -12.44
C GLY A 54 9.33 -15.95 -12.65
N THR A 55 9.50 -14.98 -13.57
CA THR A 55 8.41 -14.09 -13.99
C THR A 55 7.47 -14.82 -14.96
N MET A 56 8.04 -15.52 -15.94
CA MET A 56 7.26 -16.31 -16.90
C MET A 56 6.55 -17.49 -16.24
N ASP A 57 7.17 -18.15 -15.27
CA ASP A 57 6.59 -19.28 -14.55
C ASP A 57 5.26 -18.89 -13.87
N LYS A 58 5.22 -17.70 -13.23
CA LYS A 58 3.99 -17.18 -12.60
C LYS A 58 2.88 -16.89 -13.61
N VAL A 59 3.23 -16.39 -14.79
CA VAL A 59 2.25 -16.15 -15.86
C VAL A 59 1.72 -17.48 -16.39
N THR A 60 2.60 -18.45 -16.60
CA THR A 60 2.25 -19.80 -17.04
C THR A 60 1.37 -20.51 -16.02
N GLU A 61 1.65 -20.39 -14.73
CA GLU A 61 0.82 -20.95 -13.65
C GLU A 61 -0.61 -20.39 -13.69
N VAL A 62 -0.76 -19.08 -13.88
CA VAL A 62 -2.08 -18.44 -14.03
C VAL A 62 -2.81 -18.94 -15.27
N ARG A 63 -2.12 -19.09 -16.40
CA ARG A 63 -2.68 -19.64 -17.65
C ARG A 63 -3.16 -21.08 -17.47
N GLN A 64 -2.34 -21.93 -16.86
CA GLN A 64 -2.66 -23.34 -16.62
C GLN A 64 -3.90 -23.48 -15.73
N LYS A 65 -4.03 -22.64 -14.70
CA LYS A 65 -5.21 -22.63 -13.81
C LYS A 65 -6.49 -22.14 -14.48
N ALA A 66 -6.39 -21.44 -15.61
CA ALA A 66 -7.53 -20.92 -16.37
C ALA A 66 -8.02 -21.87 -17.47
N LEU A 67 -7.31 -22.99 -17.72
CA LEU A 67 -7.70 -23.94 -18.77
C LEU A 67 -9.09 -24.54 -18.50
N PRO A 68 -9.88 -24.79 -19.57
CA PRO A 68 -9.53 -24.70 -20.99
C PRO A 68 -9.65 -23.29 -21.61
N ALA A 69 -10.00 -22.26 -20.84
CA ALA A 69 -10.11 -20.91 -21.37
C ALA A 69 -8.73 -20.31 -21.70
N SER A 70 -8.70 -19.42 -22.69
CA SER A 70 -7.54 -18.56 -22.96
C SER A 70 -7.80 -17.20 -22.31
N PRO A 71 -7.27 -16.95 -21.10
CA PRO A 71 -7.58 -15.73 -20.37
C PRO A 71 -6.99 -14.50 -21.08
N SER A 72 -7.72 -13.39 -21.05
CA SER A 72 -7.22 -12.13 -21.62
C SER A 72 -6.00 -11.60 -20.84
N ALA A 73 -5.30 -10.62 -21.41
CA ALA A 73 -4.14 -10.01 -20.75
C ALA A 73 -4.53 -9.37 -19.40
N ASP A 74 -5.62 -8.62 -19.36
CA ASP A 74 -6.15 -8.01 -18.13
C ASP A 74 -6.54 -9.07 -17.09
N GLU A 75 -7.10 -10.18 -17.54
CA GLU A 75 -7.50 -11.29 -16.67
C GLU A 75 -6.27 -11.95 -16.01
N ILE A 76 -5.19 -12.16 -16.77
CA ILE A 76 -3.91 -12.65 -16.22
C ILE A 76 -3.34 -11.63 -15.22
N VAL A 77 -3.27 -10.35 -15.59
CA VAL A 77 -2.79 -9.25 -14.73
C VAL A 77 -3.57 -9.22 -13.41
N SER A 78 -4.89 -9.42 -13.47
CA SER A 78 -5.74 -9.39 -12.28
C SER A 78 -5.47 -10.50 -11.27
N ARG A 79 -4.94 -11.65 -11.73
CA ARG A 79 -4.67 -12.86 -10.92
C ARG A 79 -3.25 -12.93 -10.37
N LEU A 80 -2.34 -12.11 -10.89
CA LEU A 80 -0.96 -12.05 -10.39
C LEU A 80 -0.92 -11.30 -9.06
N SER A 81 -0.37 -11.95 -8.04
CA SER A 81 -0.24 -11.37 -6.69
C SER A 81 0.70 -10.17 -6.64
N PHE A 82 0.52 -9.30 -5.64
CA PHE A 82 1.35 -8.11 -5.43
C PHE A 82 2.85 -8.34 -5.57
N GLY A 83 3.36 -9.47 -5.07
CA GLY A 83 4.79 -9.79 -5.10
C GLY A 83 5.38 -9.91 -6.52
N PHE A 84 4.55 -10.03 -7.55
CA PHE A 84 4.95 -10.00 -8.95
C PHE A 84 5.42 -8.60 -9.39
N TRP A 85 4.67 -7.56 -9.04
CA TRP A 85 4.79 -6.23 -9.63
C TRP A 85 6.08 -5.45 -9.26
N PRO A 86 6.56 -5.43 -8.00
CA PRO A 86 7.85 -4.81 -7.68
C PRO A 86 9.04 -5.44 -8.41
N ASN A 87 8.98 -6.75 -8.69
CA ASN A 87 10.00 -7.46 -9.46
C ASN A 87 9.98 -7.06 -10.94
N VAL A 88 8.80 -6.95 -11.54
CA VAL A 88 8.64 -6.43 -12.91
C VAL A 88 9.10 -4.98 -12.98
N LEU A 89 8.71 -4.13 -12.02
CA LEU A 89 9.15 -2.74 -11.95
C LEU A 89 10.67 -2.62 -11.88
N THR A 90 11.33 -3.47 -11.08
CA THR A 90 12.80 -3.54 -11.02
C THR A 90 13.43 -3.91 -12.35
N TRP A 91 12.83 -4.87 -13.07
CA TRP A 91 13.29 -5.25 -14.40
C TRP A 91 13.11 -4.09 -15.39
N VAL A 92 11.94 -3.43 -15.40
CA VAL A 92 11.68 -2.25 -16.24
C VAL A 92 12.70 -1.15 -15.95
N ALA A 93 12.94 -0.84 -14.69
CA ALA A 93 13.88 0.19 -14.29
C ALA A 93 15.31 -0.07 -14.76
N ARG A 94 15.70 -1.33 -14.98
CA ARG A 94 17.03 -1.71 -15.45
C ARG A 94 17.14 -1.83 -16.96
N HIS A 95 16.14 -2.41 -17.61
CA HIS A 95 16.21 -2.80 -19.01
C HIS A 95 15.38 -1.90 -19.93
N ARG A 96 14.43 -1.14 -19.38
CA ARG A 96 13.51 -0.24 -20.10
C ARG A 96 13.32 1.06 -19.31
N THR A 97 14.43 1.63 -18.86
CA THR A 97 14.48 2.79 -17.94
C THR A 97 13.62 3.96 -18.40
N THR A 98 13.49 4.19 -19.70
CA THR A 98 12.66 5.25 -20.28
C THR A 98 11.19 5.13 -19.92
N LEU A 99 10.68 3.91 -19.71
CA LEU A 99 9.30 3.65 -19.31
C LEU A 99 9.00 4.05 -17.86
N MET A 100 10.03 4.17 -17.00
CA MET A 100 9.83 4.54 -15.59
C MET A 100 9.13 5.89 -15.43
N SER A 101 9.47 6.85 -16.31
CA SER A 101 8.83 8.17 -16.32
C SER A 101 7.35 8.14 -16.71
N ARG A 102 6.90 7.07 -17.38
CA ARG A 102 5.49 6.89 -17.76
C ARG A 102 4.72 6.05 -16.75
N ILE A 103 5.38 5.06 -16.13
CA ILE A 103 4.80 4.22 -15.08
C ILE A 103 4.63 5.01 -13.77
N LEU A 104 5.60 5.87 -13.46
CA LEU A 104 5.64 6.70 -12.24
C LEU A 104 5.73 8.19 -12.62
N PRO A 105 4.72 8.76 -13.28
CA PRO A 105 4.81 10.08 -13.91
C PRO A 105 5.03 11.22 -12.93
N ALA A 106 4.52 11.11 -11.69
CA ALA A 106 4.67 12.13 -10.66
C ALA A 106 5.86 11.89 -9.72
N HIS A 107 6.66 10.84 -9.96
CA HIS A 107 7.86 10.61 -9.17
C HIS A 107 8.89 11.74 -9.38
N PRO A 108 9.65 12.15 -8.35
CA PRO A 108 10.69 13.18 -8.50
C PRO A 108 11.69 12.89 -9.63
N LEU A 109 12.10 11.63 -9.80
CA LEU A 109 13.02 11.20 -10.87
C LEU A 109 12.40 11.23 -12.28
N SER A 110 11.09 11.42 -12.40
CA SER A 110 10.36 11.56 -13.66
C SER A 110 10.16 13.01 -14.07
N GLN A 111 10.44 13.97 -13.19
CA GLN A 111 10.14 15.38 -13.44
C GLN A 111 11.16 16.01 -14.39
N PRO A 112 10.71 16.85 -15.34
CA PRO A 112 11.61 17.68 -16.13
C PRO A 112 12.48 18.58 -15.24
N GLY A 113 13.78 18.64 -15.52
CA GLY A 113 14.71 19.47 -14.76
C GLY A 113 15.10 18.92 -13.37
N ALA A 114 14.68 17.70 -13.02
CA ALA A 114 15.10 17.07 -11.77
C ALA A 114 16.64 16.89 -11.73
N PRO A 115 17.28 17.11 -10.56
CA PRO A 115 18.73 16.97 -10.42
C PRO A 115 19.22 15.53 -10.64
N LEU A 116 18.34 14.56 -10.38
CA LEU A 116 18.56 13.14 -10.63
C LEU A 116 17.37 12.58 -11.41
N ASN A 117 17.63 11.55 -12.22
CA ASN A 117 16.61 10.86 -12.98
C ASN A 117 16.80 9.33 -12.90
N TRP A 118 15.94 8.58 -13.58
CA TRP A 118 15.93 7.12 -13.56
C TRP A 118 17.21 6.46 -14.10
N THR A 119 18.10 7.16 -14.82
CA THR A 119 19.38 6.58 -15.26
C THR A 119 20.39 6.50 -14.12
N ASN A 120 20.29 7.38 -13.12
CA ASN A 120 21.13 7.34 -11.92
C ASN A 120 20.85 6.05 -11.12
N ALA A 121 21.87 5.19 -11.01
CA ALA A 121 21.71 3.86 -10.42
C ALA A 121 21.36 3.88 -8.93
N ILE A 122 21.88 4.85 -8.17
CA ILE A 122 21.63 4.99 -6.73
C ILE A 122 20.20 5.48 -6.51
N ALA A 123 19.82 6.57 -7.18
CA ALA A 123 18.48 7.12 -7.09
C ALA A 123 17.40 6.10 -7.50
N ARG A 124 17.64 5.39 -8.61
CA ARG A 124 16.77 4.31 -9.07
C ARG A 124 16.68 3.17 -8.05
N ARG A 125 17.79 2.75 -7.44
CA ARG A 125 17.78 1.70 -6.40
C ARG A 125 16.96 2.13 -5.20
N ASN A 126 17.18 3.35 -4.70
CA ASN A 126 16.47 3.89 -3.53
C ASN A 126 14.96 3.93 -3.80
N ALA A 127 14.54 4.46 -4.96
CA ALA A 127 13.13 4.49 -5.34
C ALA A 127 12.52 3.08 -5.39
N LEU A 128 13.24 2.07 -5.90
CA LEU A 128 12.74 0.68 -5.92
C LEU A 128 12.65 0.05 -4.52
N THR A 129 13.58 0.38 -3.61
CA THR A 129 13.57 -0.13 -2.23
C THR A 129 12.26 0.21 -1.51
N GLU A 130 11.69 1.39 -1.75
CA GLU A 130 10.41 1.83 -1.17
C GLU A 130 9.26 0.86 -1.54
N PHE A 131 9.18 0.42 -2.80
CA PHE A 131 8.18 -0.56 -3.25
C PHE A 131 8.38 -1.94 -2.60
N PHE A 132 9.63 -2.33 -2.30
CA PHE A 132 9.91 -3.57 -1.59
C PHE A 132 9.56 -3.49 -0.10
N GLU A 133 9.78 -2.35 0.57
CA GLU A 133 9.30 -2.15 1.96
C GLU A 133 7.78 -2.26 2.03
N ILE A 134 7.05 -1.69 1.06
CA ILE A 134 5.59 -1.82 0.97
C ILE A 134 5.17 -3.27 0.72
N LYS A 135 5.88 -4.00 -0.13
CA LYS A 135 5.67 -5.44 -0.36
C LYS A 135 5.85 -6.26 0.91
N ASP A 136 6.87 -5.95 1.68
CA ASP A 136 7.14 -6.68 2.90
C ASP A 136 6.06 -6.38 3.94
N LEU A 137 5.63 -5.11 4.10
CA LEU A 137 4.46 -4.77 4.92
C LEU A 137 3.20 -5.57 4.49
N ARG A 138 2.91 -5.65 3.19
CA ARG A 138 1.78 -6.44 2.66
C ARG A 138 1.90 -7.92 3.03
N ASN A 139 3.08 -8.51 2.85
CA ASN A 139 3.33 -9.90 3.20
C ASN A 139 3.07 -10.14 4.69
N ARG A 140 3.57 -9.27 5.56
CA ARG A 140 3.35 -9.35 7.01
C ARG A 140 1.87 -9.32 7.37
N ILE A 141 1.09 -8.44 6.76
CA ILE A 141 -0.37 -8.39 6.93
C ILE A 141 -1.03 -9.70 6.49
N ALA A 142 -0.65 -10.24 5.33
CA ALA A 142 -1.19 -11.49 4.79
C ALA A 142 -0.83 -12.72 5.65
N HIS A 143 0.31 -12.70 6.33
CA HIS A 143 0.74 -13.74 7.27
C HIS A 143 0.27 -13.51 8.71
N HIS A 144 -0.61 -12.52 8.95
CA HIS A 144 -1.11 -12.16 10.28
C HIS A 144 0.01 -11.85 11.29
N GLU A 145 1.11 -11.27 10.82
CA GLU A 145 2.22 -10.91 11.67
C GLU A 145 1.89 -9.72 12.60
N PRO A 146 2.56 -9.62 13.76
CA PRO A 146 2.43 -8.48 14.65
C PRO A 146 3.13 -7.23 14.08
N LEU A 147 2.36 -6.24 13.63
CA LEU A 147 2.90 -5.02 13.02
C LEU A 147 3.56 -4.05 14.02
N TRP A 148 3.68 -4.38 15.30
CA TRP A 148 4.44 -3.60 16.28
C TRP A 148 5.83 -4.19 16.58
N LYS A 149 6.21 -5.28 15.91
CA LYS A 149 7.53 -5.92 16.04
C LYS A 149 8.22 -5.93 14.68
N PHE A 150 8.90 -4.85 14.35
CA PHE A 150 9.70 -4.74 13.14
C PHE A 150 11.14 -5.16 13.43
N ALA A 151 11.68 -6.06 12.61
CA ALA A 151 13.11 -6.29 12.56
C ALA A 151 13.83 -5.04 12.01
N ALA A 152 15.16 -5.01 12.16
CA ALA A 152 15.97 -4.00 11.49
C ALA A 152 15.77 -4.12 9.96
N ALA A 153 15.52 -2.99 9.31
CA ALA A 153 15.53 -2.91 7.86
C ALA A 153 16.99 -2.74 7.43
N MET A 154 17.47 -3.63 6.57
CA MET A 154 18.87 -3.70 6.15
C MET A 154 18.98 -3.49 4.65
N ASP A 155 19.96 -2.71 4.21
CA ASP A 155 20.45 -2.71 2.84
C ASP A 155 21.54 -3.79 2.73
N THR A 156 21.19 -4.92 2.14
CA THR A 156 22.10 -6.05 1.92
C THR A 156 22.90 -5.91 0.63
N SER A 157 22.70 -4.83 -0.14
CA SER A 157 23.50 -4.56 -1.34
C SER A 157 24.87 -3.96 -1.03
N THR A 158 25.09 -3.52 0.22
CA THR A 158 26.40 -3.12 0.74
C THR A 158 27.05 -4.28 1.52
N SER A 159 28.38 -4.30 1.57
CA SER A 159 29.14 -5.22 2.42
C SER A 159 30.08 -4.41 3.33
N PRO A 160 29.85 -4.40 4.66
CA PRO A 160 28.76 -5.06 5.37
C PRO A 160 27.39 -4.44 5.05
N ALA A 161 26.32 -5.18 5.34
CA ALA A 161 24.95 -4.68 5.17
C ALA A 161 24.72 -3.44 6.05
N THR A 162 24.09 -2.41 5.50
CA THR A 162 23.85 -1.13 6.20
C THR A 162 22.45 -1.14 6.84
N ILE A 163 22.32 -0.66 8.08
CA ILE A 163 21.00 -0.50 8.72
C ILE A 163 20.29 0.70 8.09
N LEU A 164 19.18 0.45 7.41
CA LEU A 164 18.28 1.49 6.87
C LEU A 164 17.38 2.08 7.96
N ALA A 165 16.96 1.25 8.90
CA ALA A 165 16.32 1.69 10.13
C ALA A 165 16.32 0.56 11.17
N PRO A 166 16.46 0.88 12.47
CA PRO A 166 16.62 -0.11 13.53
C PRO A 166 15.35 -0.94 13.76
N ALA A 167 15.51 -2.05 14.48
CA ALA A 167 14.37 -2.82 14.98
C ALA A 167 13.52 -1.98 15.94
N SER A 168 12.21 -2.20 15.95
CA SER A 168 11.33 -1.56 16.92
C SER A 168 11.42 -2.29 18.26
N VAL A 169 11.75 -1.56 19.32
CA VAL A 169 11.93 -2.10 20.68
C VAL A 169 10.89 -1.59 21.67
N ASP A 170 10.15 -0.56 21.29
CA ASP A 170 9.14 0.10 22.10
C ASP A 170 8.03 0.71 21.23
N GLU A 171 7.07 1.38 21.87
CA GLU A 171 5.97 2.05 21.17
C GLU A 171 6.47 3.17 20.25
N ALA A 172 7.43 3.98 20.71
CA ALA A 172 7.91 5.14 19.96
C ALA A 172 8.61 4.72 18.66
N SER A 173 9.48 3.72 18.72
CA SER A 173 10.17 3.14 17.56
C SER A 173 9.20 2.41 16.63
N SER A 174 8.16 1.77 17.15
CA SER A 174 7.08 1.18 16.34
C SER A 174 6.30 2.25 15.56
N LEU A 175 5.88 3.32 16.23
CA LEU A 175 5.17 4.43 15.59
C LEU A 175 6.02 5.17 14.57
N SER A 176 7.31 5.38 14.87
CA SER A 176 8.27 5.95 13.91
C SER A 176 8.39 5.06 12.67
N ARG A 177 8.42 3.73 12.84
CA ARG A 177 8.42 2.80 11.71
C ARG A 177 7.15 2.88 10.87
N PHE A 178 5.97 2.97 11.49
CA PHE A 178 4.72 3.19 10.76
C PHE A 178 4.72 4.51 9.99
N ALA A 179 5.19 5.60 10.60
CA ALA A 179 5.28 6.90 9.94
C ALA A 179 6.15 6.84 8.68
N ARG A 180 7.32 6.19 8.76
CA ARG A 180 8.19 5.94 7.58
C ARG A 180 7.46 5.12 6.51
N LEU A 181 6.80 4.02 6.88
CA LEU A 181 6.09 3.16 5.92
C LEU A 181 4.93 3.89 5.23
N LEU A 182 4.19 4.71 5.99
CA LEU A 182 3.12 5.55 5.43
C LEU A 182 3.68 6.63 4.51
N GLN A 183 4.81 7.24 4.86
CA GLN A 183 5.50 8.18 3.98
C GLN A 183 5.90 7.52 2.65
N HIS A 184 6.48 6.33 2.70
CA HIS A 184 6.84 5.58 1.49
C HIS A 184 5.61 5.22 0.66
N TYR A 185 4.53 4.77 1.31
CA TYR A 185 3.26 4.52 0.65
C TYR A 185 2.72 5.78 -0.04
N ASP A 186 2.71 6.91 0.65
CA ASP A 186 2.21 8.20 0.16
C ASP A 186 3.01 8.68 -1.05
N LEU A 187 4.34 8.60 -0.99
CA LEU A 187 5.24 8.93 -2.09
C LEU A 187 4.99 8.01 -3.30
N ALA A 188 4.85 6.70 -3.07
CA ALA A 188 4.65 5.72 -4.12
C ALA A 188 3.27 5.85 -4.80
N VAL A 189 2.20 6.08 -4.03
CA VAL A 189 0.87 6.32 -4.58
C VAL A 189 0.82 7.64 -5.35
N ASN A 190 1.40 8.71 -4.78
CA ASN A 190 1.46 10.00 -5.48
C ASN A 190 2.24 9.87 -6.80
N ALA A 191 3.38 9.16 -6.79
CA ALA A 191 4.18 8.90 -7.97
C ALA A 191 3.40 8.18 -9.09
N LEU A 192 2.49 7.26 -8.71
CA LEU A 192 1.61 6.54 -9.63
C LEU A 192 0.43 7.40 -10.12
N SER A 193 -0.23 8.10 -9.20
CA SER A 193 -1.43 8.89 -9.44
C SER A 193 -1.64 9.90 -8.30
N PRO A 194 -1.38 11.20 -8.54
CA PRO A 194 -1.68 12.27 -7.58
C PRO A 194 -3.16 12.34 -7.20
N ASP A 195 -4.06 12.02 -8.13
CA ASP A 195 -5.50 11.97 -7.87
C ASP A 195 -5.83 10.86 -6.86
N LEU A 196 -5.35 9.63 -7.11
CA LEU A 196 -5.55 8.51 -6.19
C LEU A 196 -5.00 8.81 -4.80
N PHE A 197 -3.81 9.42 -4.74
CA PHE A 197 -3.20 9.90 -3.49
C PHE A 197 -4.15 10.88 -2.76
N ALA A 198 -4.66 11.90 -3.45
CA ALA A 198 -5.57 12.88 -2.87
C ALA A 198 -6.90 12.27 -2.42
N HIS A 199 -7.41 11.26 -3.12
CA HIS A 199 -8.60 10.51 -2.72
C HIS A 199 -8.37 9.68 -1.46
N ILE A 200 -7.26 8.94 -1.39
CA ILE A 200 -6.89 8.15 -0.22
C ILE A 200 -6.70 9.05 1.00
N HIS A 201 -5.98 10.17 0.86
CA HIS A 201 -5.75 11.11 1.97
C HIS A 201 -7.03 11.69 2.56
N ARG A 202 -8.08 11.85 1.74
CA ARG A 202 -9.40 12.33 2.17
C ARG A 202 -10.35 11.21 2.59
N SER A 203 -9.95 9.95 2.47
CA SER A 203 -10.80 8.81 2.81
C SER A 203 -10.96 8.65 4.32
N SER A 204 -12.11 8.13 4.74
CA SER A 204 -12.35 7.77 6.14
C SER A 204 -11.38 6.69 6.64
N TRP A 205 -10.84 5.86 5.76
CA TRP A 205 -9.86 4.83 6.10
C TRP A 205 -8.50 5.43 6.46
N ARG A 206 -8.04 6.46 5.73
CA ARG A 206 -6.82 7.17 6.10
C ARG A 206 -6.96 7.88 7.44
N VAL A 207 -8.08 8.58 7.65
CA VAL A 207 -8.40 9.18 8.96
C VAL A 207 -8.36 8.13 10.08
N ARG A 208 -8.87 6.92 9.82
CA ARG A 208 -8.83 5.83 10.80
C ARG A 208 -7.42 5.27 11.02
N VAL A 209 -6.59 5.14 9.98
CA VAL A 209 -5.16 4.77 10.13
C VAL A 209 -4.45 5.78 11.02
N ASP A 210 -4.58 7.08 10.72
CA ASP A 210 -3.93 8.14 11.48
C ASP A 210 -4.43 8.14 12.94
N TYR A 211 -5.73 7.93 13.15
CA TYR A 211 -6.30 7.75 14.48
C TYR A 211 -5.68 6.55 15.21
N LEU A 212 -5.66 5.35 14.60
CA LEU A 212 -5.15 4.12 15.19
C LEU A 212 -3.66 4.20 15.56
N LEU A 213 -2.88 4.99 14.82
CA LEU A 213 -1.47 5.23 15.06
C LEU A 213 -1.20 6.42 16.00
N SER A 214 -2.23 7.17 16.40
CA SER A 214 -2.10 8.25 17.37
C SER A 214 -2.01 7.71 18.81
N LYS A 215 -1.45 8.53 19.72
CA LYS A 215 -1.49 8.24 21.18
C LYS A 215 -2.91 7.94 21.68
N ARG A 216 -3.90 8.66 21.14
CA ARG A 216 -5.32 8.51 21.47
C ARG A 216 -5.89 7.18 20.97
N GLY A 217 -5.55 6.79 19.74
CA GLY A 217 -5.91 5.48 19.17
C GLY A 217 -5.32 4.32 19.96
N LEU A 218 -4.01 4.36 20.23
CA LEU A 218 -3.36 3.34 21.04
C LEU A 218 -3.98 3.25 22.44
N SER A 219 -4.21 4.38 23.09
CA SER A 219 -4.87 4.43 24.41
C SER A 219 -6.26 3.80 24.39
N ARG A 220 -7.06 3.99 23.32
CA ARG A 220 -8.38 3.34 23.17
C ARG A 220 -8.26 1.82 23.34
N TYR A 221 -7.31 1.20 22.66
CA TYR A 221 -7.19 -0.26 22.70
C TYR A 221 -6.54 -0.76 23.98
N LYS A 222 -5.49 -0.07 24.47
CA LYS A 222 -4.83 -0.40 25.74
C LYS A 222 -5.80 -0.38 26.93
N ASN A 223 -6.73 0.57 26.93
CA ASN A 223 -7.68 0.76 28.02
C ASN A 223 -9.02 0.00 27.81
N GLY A 224 -9.13 -0.85 26.78
CA GLY A 224 -10.38 -1.55 26.48
C GLY A 224 -11.54 -0.65 26.01
N ALA A 225 -11.28 0.61 25.69
CA ALA A 225 -12.28 1.58 25.22
C ALA A 225 -12.64 1.41 23.73
N HIS A 226 -12.13 0.38 23.06
CA HIS A 226 -12.55 0.00 21.71
C HIS A 226 -13.91 -0.71 21.70
N VAL A 227 -14.36 -1.23 22.84
CA VAL A 227 -15.67 -1.85 23.01
C VAL A 227 -16.74 -0.76 23.06
N THR A 228 -17.78 -0.90 22.25
CA THR A 228 -18.92 0.01 22.22
C THR A 228 -19.63 0.06 23.57
N GLU A 229 -20.10 1.24 23.98
CA GLU A 229 -20.94 1.35 25.17
C GLU A 229 -22.19 0.47 25.05
N PRO A 230 -22.54 -0.33 26.09
CA PRO A 230 -23.69 -1.24 26.01
C PRO A 230 -25.02 -0.50 25.83
N SER A 231 -25.17 0.62 26.53
CA SER A 231 -26.38 1.44 26.50
C SER A 231 -26.34 2.43 25.34
N ALA A 232 -27.42 2.46 24.56
CA ALA A 232 -27.61 3.47 23.54
C ALA A 232 -27.99 4.82 24.15
N ILE A 233 -27.61 5.91 23.48
CA ILE A 233 -28.02 7.28 23.83
C ILE A 233 -28.81 7.89 22.67
N SER A 234 -29.67 8.87 22.94
CA SER A 234 -30.33 9.62 21.88
C SER A 234 -29.37 10.58 21.17
N THR A 235 -29.73 11.02 19.97
CA THR A 235 -29.01 12.06 19.23
C THR A 235 -28.94 13.38 20.01
N LEU A 236 -30.00 13.73 20.75
CA LEU A 236 -30.01 14.87 21.67
C LEU A 236 -28.98 14.71 22.81
N ALA A 237 -28.91 13.52 23.42
CA ALA A 237 -27.95 13.24 24.48
C ALA A 237 -26.51 13.28 23.97
N LEU A 238 -26.24 12.77 22.76
CA LEU A 238 -24.93 12.90 22.12
C LEU A 238 -24.54 14.38 21.96
N ARG A 239 -25.46 15.21 21.48
CA ARG A 239 -25.21 16.66 21.32
C ARG A 239 -24.90 17.33 22.66
N GLN A 240 -25.67 17.04 23.71
CA GLN A 240 -25.48 17.61 25.04
C GLN A 240 -24.19 17.14 25.71
N GLN A 241 -23.76 15.90 25.45
CA GLN A 241 -22.62 15.26 26.11
C GLN A 241 -21.41 15.09 25.18
N PHE A 242 -21.38 15.77 24.03
CA PHE A 242 -20.41 15.51 22.96
C PHE A 242 -18.96 15.54 23.47
N ALA A 243 -18.57 16.58 24.21
CA ALA A 243 -17.23 16.68 24.78
C ALA A 243 -16.89 15.52 25.73
N ALA A 244 -17.86 15.03 26.50
CA ALA A 244 -17.66 13.87 27.37
C ALA A 244 -17.47 12.58 26.55
N VAL A 245 -18.27 12.37 25.51
CA VAL A 245 -18.14 11.23 24.58
C VAL A 245 -16.78 11.25 23.89
N ILE A 246 -16.35 12.41 23.37
CA ILE A 246 -15.02 12.58 22.79
C ILE A 246 -13.93 12.27 23.82
N ARG A 247 -14.02 12.77 25.06
CA ARG A 247 -13.00 12.48 26.10
C ARG A 247 -12.95 11.00 26.49
N ARG A 248 -14.09 10.32 26.60
CA ARG A 248 -14.18 8.88 26.90
C ARG A 248 -13.54 8.01 25.84
N ASN A 249 -13.41 8.51 24.61
CA ASN A 249 -12.70 7.85 23.52
C ASN A 249 -13.25 6.45 23.19
N ARG A 250 -14.56 6.28 23.35
CA ARG A 250 -15.28 5.02 23.22
C ARG A 250 -16.44 5.13 22.22
N PRO A 251 -16.69 4.15 21.35
CA PRO A 251 -17.85 4.14 20.47
C PRO A 251 -19.15 4.11 21.28
N VAL A 252 -20.18 4.82 20.82
CA VAL A 252 -21.49 4.88 21.47
C VAL A 252 -22.59 4.54 20.48
N ARG A 253 -23.51 3.65 20.88
CA ARG A 253 -24.72 3.36 20.10
C ARG A 253 -25.68 4.54 20.20
N LEU A 254 -26.26 4.90 19.06
CA LEU A 254 -27.31 5.90 18.98
C LEU A 254 -28.63 5.19 18.70
N LEU A 255 -29.69 5.58 19.42
CA LEU A 255 -31.04 5.09 19.20
C LEU A 255 -32.02 6.24 19.36
N ASP A 256 -32.83 6.47 18.33
CA ASP A 256 -33.97 7.39 18.36
C ASP A 256 -35.13 6.86 17.50
N GLN A 257 -36.19 7.67 17.31
CA GLN A 257 -37.33 7.30 16.47
C GLN A 257 -36.95 7.12 14.99
N ALA A 258 -35.86 7.73 14.53
CA ALA A 258 -35.39 7.67 13.15
C ALA A 258 -34.49 6.45 12.88
N GLY A 259 -33.97 5.80 13.92
CA GLY A 259 -33.33 4.49 13.83
C GLY A 259 -32.16 4.29 14.79
N GLU A 260 -31.29 3.35 14.42
CA GLU A 260 -30.06 3.03 15.15
C GLU A 260 -28.81 3.46 14.39
N GLY A 261 -27.77 3.87 15.12
CA GLY A 261 -26.49 4.25 14.56
C GLY A 261 -25.33 4.00 15.51
N LEU A 262 -24.11 4.23 15.04
CA LEU A 262 -22.89 4.12 15.83
C LEU A 262 -22.06 5.39 15.66
N PHE A 263 -21.79 6.08 16.76
CA PHE A 263 -20.83 7.17 16.78
C PHE A 263 -19.48 6.65 17.25
N ILE A 264 -18.46 6.76 16.41
CA ILE A 264 -17.09 6.41 16.75
C ILE A 264 -16.30 7.72 16.89
N PRO A 265 -15.88 8.12 18.11
CA PRO A 265 -14.97 9.24 18.23
C PRO A 265 -13.68 8.92 17.47
N VAL A 266 -13.11 9.90 16.79
CA VAL A 266 -11.76 9.84 16.22
C VAL A 266 -11.00 11.03 16.79
#